data_AF-A0A257CPI4-F1
#
_entry.id   AF-A0A257CPI4-F1
#
_cell.length_a   1.000
_cell.length_b   1.000
_cell.length_c   1.000
_cell.angle_alpha   90.00
_cell.angle_beta   90.00
_cell.angle_gamma   90.00
#
_symmetry.space_group_name_H-M   'P 1'
#
loop_
_entity.id
_entity.type
_entity.pdbx_description
1 polymer ?
#
loop_
_entity_poly.entity_id
_entity_poly.type
_entity_poly.pdbx_seq_one_letter_code
_entity_poly.pdbx_strand_id
1 'polypeptide(L)'
;MFGFFRPRKKLESLFGSNVPPEVLDEIIKTGITGVNQFKRKNIHFLCVAVDGKSEEEIGGRIGTVLSIARESGWFISSICSTLVVLVDNSALDNRHIETTGPVVVQRLVQQLGPNCKSVGGQRIVAWGDYGSQIRRVLGPLLPDFLQLVAALERQPFGSHEQLVAR
;
A
#
# COMPACT_ATOMS: atom_id res chain seq x y z
N MET A 1 9.60 39.43 -6.45
CA MET A 1 8.73 38.27 -6.10
C MET A 1 8.86 37.21 -7.18
N PHE A 2 9.79 36.25 -7.06
CA PHE A 2 9.96 35.16 -8.02
C PHE A 2 10.38 33.90 -7.28
N GLY A 3 9.59 32.82 -7.35
CA GLY A 3 9.99 31.54 -6.75
C GLY A 3 8.99 30.37 -6.74
N PHE A 4 7.68 30.60 -6.88
CA PHE A 4 6.68 29.57 -6.54
C PHE A 4 6.28 28.56 -7.65
N PHE A 5 6.72 28.71 -8.89
CA PHE A 5 6.25 27.87 -10.02
C PHE A 5 7.14 26.67 -10.39
N ARG A 6 8.31 26.50 -9.76
CA ARG A 6 9.26 25.40 -10.07
C ARG A 6 8.86 24.00 -9.56
N PRO A 7 8.13 23.81 -8.44
CA PRO A 7 7.82 22.48 -7.92
C PRO A 7 6.86 21.71 -8.83
N ARG A 8 5.84 22.38 -9.36
CA ARG A 8 4.74 21.76 -10.13
C ARG A 8 5.23 21.11 -11.43
N LYS A 9 5.93 21.86 -12.28
CA LYS A 9 6.48 21.32 -13.55
C LYS A 9 7.42 20.14 -13.34
N LYS A 10 8.22 20.15 -12.26
CA LYS A 10 9.12 19.05 -11.91
C LYS A 10 8.34 17.81 -11.46
N LEU A 11 7.26 17.99 -10.71
CA LEU A 11 6.43 16.88 -10.25
C LEU A 11 5.53 16.32 -11.34
N GLU A 12 4.98 17.17 -12.21
CA GLU A 12 4.25 16.74 -13.41
C GLU A 12 5.18 15.95 -14.33
N SER A 13 6.45 16.37 -14.47
CA SER A 13 7.47 15.61 -15.20
C SER A 13 7.78 14.24 -14.58
N LEU A 14 7.76 14.12 -13.25
CA LEU A 14 8.14 12.89 -12.55
C LEU A 14 6.96 11.92 -12.33
N PHE A 15 5.76 12.46 -12.17
CA PHE A 15 4.59 11.73 -11.68
C PHE A 15 3.33 11.92 -12.54
N GLY A 16 3.29 12.91 -13.44
CA GLY A 16 2.07 13.32 -14.14
C GLY A 16 1.46 12.27 -15.06
N SER A 17 2.23 11.26 -15.48
CA SER A 17 1.71 10.13 -16.24
C SER A 17 1.14 9.00 -15.38
N ASN A 18 1.46 8.96 -14.08
CA ASN A 18 1.21 7.81 -13.21
C ASN A 18 0.41 8.15 -11.94
N VAL A 19 0.17 9.43 -11.67
CA VAL A 19 -0.46 9.93 -10.44
C VAL A 19 -1.58 10.91 -10.81
N PRO A 20 -2.79 10.76 -10.24
CA PRO A 20 -3.88 11.70 -10.47
C PRO A 20 -3.49 13.15 -10.11
N PRO A 21 -3.93 14.16 -10.88
CA PRO A 21 -3.58 15.56 -10.67
C PRO A 21 -3.83 16.06 -9.24
N GLU A 22 -4.87 15.55 -8.59
CA GLU A 22 -5.30 15.94 -7.24
C GLU A 22 -4.26 15.54 -6.18
N VAL A 23 -3.64 14.36 -6.34
CA VAL A 23 -2.58 13.86 -5.46
C VAL A 23 -1.29 14.66 -5.66
N LEU A 24 -1.03 15.07 -6.91
CA LEU A 24 0.09 15.91 -7.29
C LEU A 24 0.00 17.31 -6.64
N ASP A 25 -1.20 17.89 -6.64
CA ASP A 25 -1.49 19.17 -5.99
C ASP A 25 -1.38 19.09 -4.47
N GLU A 26 -1.75 17.96 -3.88
CA GLU A 26 -1.60 17.71 -2.45
C GLU A 26 -0.12 17.59 -2.04
N ILE A 27 0.71 16.92 -2.85
CA ILE A 27 2.17 16.84 -2.67
C ILE A 27 2.83 18.23 -2.78
N ILE A 28 2.38 19.07 -3.71
CA ILE A 28 2.87 20.45 -3.87
C ILE A 28 2.48 21.30 -2.65
N LYS A 29 1.23 21.20 -2.20
CA LYS A 29 0.67 21.99 -1.10
C LYS A 29 1.27 21.62 0.25
N THR A 30 1.54 20.34 0.48
CA THR A 30 2.16 19.84 1.73
C THR A 30 3.67 20.10 1.77
N GLY A 31 4.27 20.39 0.62
CA GLY A 31 5.70 20.58 0.47
C GLY A 31 6.42 19.24 0.45
N ILE A 32 7.17 19.00 -0.62
CA ILE A 32 8.16 17.93 -0.64
C ILE A 32 9.34 18.36 0.21
N THR A 33 9.23 18.16 1.51
CA THR A 33 10.32 18.37 2.45
C THR A 33 11.25 17.16 2.33
N GLY A 34 12.48 17.35 1.80
CA GLY A 34 13.63 16.41 1.83
C GLY A 34 13.41 14.97 1.33
N VAL A 35 14.38 14.35 0.64
CA VAL A 35 14.32 12.89 0.42
C VAL A 35 14.69 12.19 1.73
N ASN A 36 14.03 11.08 2.06
CA ASN A 36 14.21 10.32 3.32
C ASN A 36 13.66 11.05 4.56
N GLN A 37 12.52 11.74 4.42
CA GLN A 37 11.79 12.26 5.56
C GLN A 37 10.71 11.28 5.99
N PHE A 38 10.75 10.91 7.26
CA PHE A 38 9.81 9.95 7.83
C PHE A 38 9.10 10.52 9.04
N LYS A 39 7.82 10.20 9.16
CA LYS A 39 7.01 10.39 10.37
C LYS A 39 6.65 9.03 10.91
N ARG A 40 6.64 8.89 12.24
CA ARG A 40 6.06 7.70 12.86
C ARG A 40 4.55 7.74 12.69
N LYS A 41 3.98 6.71 12.06
CA LYS A 41 2.55 6.57 11.83
C LYS A 41 2.11 5.19 12.29
N ASN A 42 1.00 5.12 13.01
CA ASN A 42 0.31 3.86 13.23
C ASN A 42 -0.49 3.54 11.95
N ILE A 43 -0.18 2.41 11.32
CA ILE A 43 -0.84 1.98 10.09
C ILE A 43 -1.51 0.63 10.31
N HIS A 44 -2.60 0.41 9.59
CA HIS A 44 -3.06 -0.94 9.30
C HIS A 44 -2.42 -1.41 8.00
N PHE A 45 -1.94 -2.64 7.98
CA PHE A 45 -1.39 -3.24 6.77
C PHE A 45 -1.96 -4.64 6.55
N LEU A 46 -1.89 -5.10 5.30
CA LEU A 46 -2.27 -6.44 4.90
C LEU A 46 -1.33 -6.89 3.78
N CYS A 47 -0.62 -8.00 3.98
CA CYS A 47 0.10 -8.70 2.93
C CYS A 47 -0.80 -9.81 2.40
N VAL A 48 -1.09 -9.79 1.10
CA VAL A 48 -2.00 -10.74 0.44
C VAL A 48 -1.21 -11.50 -0.62
N ALA A 49 -1.12 -12.82 -0.50
CA ALA A 49 -0.61 -13.67 -1.55
C ALA A 49 -1.77 -14.36 -2.26
N VAL A 50 -1.70 -14.42 -3.59
CA VAL A 50 -2.66 -15.17 -4.42
C VAL A 50 -1.99 -16.42 -4.99
N ASP A 51 -2.76 -17.49 -5.13
CA ASP A 51 -2.35 -18.70 -5.83
C ASP A 51 -2.70 -18.59 -7.32
N GLY A 52 -2.23 -19.50 -8.16
CA GLY A 52 -2.65 -19.62 -9.56
C GLY A 52 -1.81 -20.61 -10.34
N LYS A 53 -2.41 -21.23 -11.38
CA LYS A 53 -1.72 -22.21 -12.25
C LYS A 53 -1.14 -21.58 -13.52
N SER A 54 -1.53 -20.34 -13.82
CA SER A 54 -1.05 -19.58 -14.98
C SER A 54 -0.84 -18.12 -14.63
N GLU A 55 -0.04 -17.42 -15.45
CA GLU A 55 0.19 -15.99 -15.30
C GLU A 55 -1.10 -15.18 -15.40
N GLU A 56 -2.04 -15.60 -16.26
CA GLU A 56 -3.34 -14.98 -16.44
C GLU A 56 -4.22 -15.11 -15.18
N GLU A 57 -4.26 -16.30 -14.56
CA GLU A 57 -4.99 -16.51 -13.31
C GLU A 57 -4.43 -15.64 -12.19
N ILE A 58 -3.08 -15.61 -12.06
CA ILE A 58 -2.40 -14.80 -11.06
C ILE A 58 -2.70 -13.32 -11.28
N GLY A 59 -2.56 -12.85 -12.52
CA GLY A 59 -2.84 -11.45 -12.91
C GLY A 59 -4.28 -11.05 -12.61
N GLY A 60 -5.25 -11.89 -12.95
CA GLY A 60 -6.66 -11.66 -12.66
C GLY A 60 -6.93 -11.57 -11.15
N ARG A 61 -6.36 -12.49 -10.35
CA ARG A 61 -6.52 -12.50 -8.90
C ARG A 61 -5.86 -11.30 -8.23
N ILE A 62 -4.66 -10.90 -8.67
CA ILE A 62 -4.04 -9.64 -8.24
C ILE A 62 -4.96 -8.47 -8.58
N GLY A 63 -5.48 -8.41 -9.80
CA GLY A 63 -6.44 -7.38 -10.21
C GLY A 63 -7.64 -7.28 -9.26
N THR A 64 -8.21 -8.41 -8.85
CA THR A 64 -9.27 -8.47 -7.84
C THR A 64 -8.82 -7.89 -6.48
N VAL A 65 -7.63 -8.26 -5.98
CA VAL A 65 -7.07 -7.69 -4.74
C VAL A 65 -6.95 -6.17 -4.84
N LEU A 66 -6.44 -5.66 -5.97
CA LEU A 66 -6.27 -4.21 -6.19
C LEU A 66 -7.62 -3.48 -6.26
N SER A 67 -8.64 -4.08 -6.89
CA SER A 67 -10.00 -3.50 -6.94
C SER A 67 -10.59 -3.40 -5.55
N ILE A 68 -10.54 -4.50 -4.79
CA ILE A 68 -11.04 -4.54 -3.40
C ILE A 68 -10.34 -3.47 -2.55
N ALA A 69 -9.01 -3.37 -2.65
CA ALA A 69 -8.24 -2.38 -1.92
C ALA A 69 -8.69 -0.96 -2.27
N ARG A 70 -8.72 -0.62 -3.56
CA ARG A 70 -9.11 0.72 -4.04
C ARG A 70 -10.54 1.10 -3.61
N GLU A 71 -11.49 0.19 -3.77
CA GLU A 71 -12.89 0.41 -3.36
C GLU A 71 -13.03 0.59 -1.84
N SER A 72 -12.17 -0.06 -1.07
CA SER A 72 -12.14 0.04 0.39
C SER A 72 -11.33 1.25 0.88
N GLY A 73 -10.76 2.04 -0.03
CA GLY A 73 -9.90 3.16 0.30
C GLY A 73 -8.55 2.76 0.88
N TRP A 74 -8.01 1.60 0.50
CA TRP A 74 -6.66 1.15 0.88
C TRP A 74 -5.64 1.50 -0.21
N PHE A 75 -4.46 1.90 0.24
CA PHE A 75 -3.31 2.20 -0.61
C PHE A 75 -2.54 0.91 -0.96
N ILE A 76 -2.15 0.77 -2.22
CA ILE A 76 -1.31 -0.34 -2.69
C ILE A 76 0.15 0.09 -2.56
N SER A 77 0.84 -0.45 -1.55
CA SER A 77 2.23 -0.09 -1.27
C SER A 77 3.20 -0.74 -2.25
N SER A 78 2.97 -2.01 -2.60
CA SER A 78 3.85 -2.75 -3.52
C SER A 78 3.15 -3.98 -4.09
N ILE A 79 3.60 -4.38 -5.27
CA ILE A 79 3.24 -5.64 -5.93
C ILE A 79 4.55 -6.37 -6.26
N CYS A 80 4.67 -7.63 -5.84
CA CYS A 80 5.85 -8.46 -6.02
C CYS A 80 5.42 -9.86 -6.46
N SER A 81 5.40 -10.12 -7.78
CA SER A 81 4.87 -11.37 -8.34
C SER A 81 3.46 -11.65 -7.81
N THR A 82 3.24 -12.70 -7.01
CA THR A 82 1.95 -13.09 -6.42
C THR A 82 1.58 -12.36 -5.14
N LEU A 83 2.45 -11.51 -4.60
CA LEU A 83 2.27 -10.80 -3.33
C LEU A 83 1.87 -9.35 -3.55
N VAL A 84 0.84 -8.91 -2.83
CA VAL A 84 0.40 -7.51 -2.78
C VAL A 84 0.48 -7.02 -1.33
N VAL A 85 1.04 -5.83 -1.13
CA VAL A 85 1.08 -5.17 0.19
C VAL A 85 0.13 -4.00 0.17
N LEU A 86 -0.88 -4.06 1.03
CA LEU A 86 -1.91 -3.05 1.19
C LEU A 86 -1.70 -2.31 2.52
N VAL A 87 -1.98 -1.02 2.52
CA VAL A 87 -1.88 -0.17 3.70
C VAL A 87 -3.12 0.70 3.75
N ASP A 88 -3.73 0.82 4.91
CA ASP A 88 -4.88 1.70 5.10
C ASP A 88 -4.50 3.17 4.83
N ASN A 89 -5.31 3.83 3.99
CA ASN A 89 -5.11 5.22 3.58
C ASN A 89 -5.44 6.22 4.70
N SER A 90 -6.00 5.78 5.84
CA SER A 90 -6.20 6.62 7.03
C SER A 90 -4.90 7.24 7.56
N ALA A 91 -3.74 6.68 7.20
CA ALA A 91 -2.44 7.26 7.52
C ALA A 91 -2.11 8.53 6.70
N LEU A 92 -2.66 8.63 5.50
CA LEU A 92 -2.40 9.67 4.48
C LEU A 92 -3.40 10.83 4.57
N ASP A 93 -4.68 10.51 4.65
CA ASP A 93 -5.76 11.49 4.71
C ASP A 93 -6.33 11.45 6.13
N ASN A 94 -6.41 12.58 6.85
CA ASN A 94 -7.08 12.65 8.16
C ASN A 94 -8.59 12.34 8.08
N ARG A 95 -9.07 11.91 6.91
CA ARG A 95 -10.40 11.39 6.66
C ARG A 95 -10.38 9.91 7.02
N HIS A 96 -11.01 9.58 8.15
CA HIS A 96 -11.31 8.21 8.51
C HIS A 96 -12.19 7.58 7.43
N ILE A 97 -11.59 6.87 6.49
CA ILE A 97 -12.32 5.86 5.72
C ILE A 97 -12.54 4.71 6.69
N GLU A 98 -13.78 4.54 7.15
CA GLU A 98 -14.20 3.62 8.23
C GLU A 98 -14.03 2.12 7.88
N THR A 99 -13.40 1.80 6.75
CA THR A 99 -13.31 0.42 6.27
C THR A 99 -12.13 -0.28 6.93
N THR A 100 -12.42 -0.91 8.06
CA THR A 100 -11.45 -1.63 8.88
C THR A 100 -10.83 -2.83 8.13
N GLY A 101 -9.61 -3.22 8.49
CA GLY A 101 -8.91 -4.40 7.94
C GLY A 101 -9.77 -5.68 7.84
N PRO A 102 -10.62 -6.01 8.84
CA PRO A 102 -11.57 -7.11 8.76
C PRO A 102 -12.52 -7.06 7.55
N VAL A 103 -12.99 -5.89 7.13
CA VAL A 103 -13.90 -5.75 5.97
C VAL A 103 -13.18 -6.09 4.67
N VAL A 104 -11.94 -5.63 4.51
CA VAL A 104 -11.10 -5.96 3.35
C VAL A 104 -10.83 -7.46 3.31
N VAL A 105 -10.46 -8.06 4.44
CA VAL A 105 -10.25 -9.52 4.54
C VAL A 105 -11.52 -10.29 4.20
N GLN A 106 -12.68 -9.87 4.70
CA GLN A 106 -13.96 -10.52 4.37
C GLN A 106 -14.26 -10.47 2.87
N ARG A 107 -14.01 -9.34 2.20
CA ARG A 107 -14.17 -9.22 0.75
C ARG A 107 -13.20 -10.12 -0.02
N LEU A 108 -11.95 -10.23 0.44
CA LEU A 108 -10.97 -11.15 -0.15
C LEU A 108 -11.42 -12.61 -0.01
N VAL A 109 -11.92 -13.00 1.17
CA VAL A 109 -12.49 -14.34 1.40
C VAL A 109 -13.67 -14.61 0.45
N GLN A 110 -14.57 -13.64 0.29
CA GLN A 110 -15.75 -13.80 -0.57
C GLN A 110 -15.40 -13.94 -2.06
N GLN A 111 -14.41 -13.18 -2.54
CA GLN A 111 -14.10 -13.14 -3.97
C GLN A 111 -13.02 -14.13 -4.40
N LEU A 112 -12.05 -14.43 -3.54
CA LEU A 112 -10.92 -15.29 -3.87
C LEU A 112 -10.95 -16.62 -3.10
N GLY A 113 -11.56 -16.64 -1.91
CA GLY A 113 -11.70 -17.83 -1.08
C GLY A 113 -10.36 -18.57 -0.89
N PRO A 114 -10.27 -19.85 -1.25
CA PRO A 114 -9.06 -20.65 -1.06
C PRO A 114 -7.92 -20.26 -2.01
N ASN A 115 -8.10 -19.28 -2.90
CA ASN A 115 -7.07 -18.83 -3.83
C ASN A 115 -6.23 -17.67 -3.29
N CYS A 116 -6.46 -17.24 -2.05
CA CYS A 116 -5.66 -16.20 -1.43
C CYS A 116 -5.38 -16.52 0.03
N LYS A 117 -4.31 -15.96 0.56
CA LYS A 117 -4.02 -15.93 1.99
C LYS A 117 -3.52 -14.55 2.37
N SER A 118 -3.67 -14.20 3.63
CA SER A 118 -3.22 -12.88 4.09
C SER A 118 -2.72 -12.87 5.51
N VAL A 119 -1.69 -12.05 5.76
CA VAL A 119 -1.25 -11.69 7.11
C VAL A 119 -1.38 -10.17 7.24
N GLY A 120 -2.01 -9.70 8.31
CA GLY A 120 -2.23 -8.26 8.51
C GLY A 120 -2.19 -7.87 9.96
N GLY A 121 -2.24 -6.57 10.24
CA GLY A 121 -2.24 -6.06 11.60
C GLY A 121 -2.04 -4.56 11.67
N GLN A 122 -1.83 -4.07 12.90
CA GLN A 122 -1.45 -2.68 13.16
C GLN A 122 0.03 -2.59 13.53
N ARG A 123 0.74 -1.59 13.01
CA ARG A 123 2.14 -1.30 13.34
C ARG A 123 2.43 0.19 13.35
N ILE A 124 3.31 0.61 14.25
CA ILE A 124 3.94 1.92 14.17
C ILE A 124 5.16 1.80 13.26
N VAL A 125 5.12 2.51 12.14
CA VAL A 125 6.15 2.43 11.09
C VAL A 125 6.70 3.81 10.75
N ALA A 126 7.86 3.84 10.12
CA ALA A 126 8.35 5.03 9.45
C ALA A 126 7.57 5.19 8.13
N TRP A 127 6.72 6.21 8.06
CA TRP A 127 5.98 6.58 6.86
C TRP A 127 6.56 7.84 6.25
N GLY A 128 6.82 7.80 4.96
CA GLY A 128 7.27 8.98 4.24
C GLY A 128 7.91 8.60 2.93
N ASP A 129 8.76 9.47 2.46
CA ASP A 129 9.31 9.38 1.13
C ASP A 129 10.80 9.02 1.17
N TYR A 130 11.19 8.05 0.33
CA TYR A 130 12.52 7.47 0.34
C TYR A 130 13.01 7.11 -1.06
N GLY A 131 14.31 6.93 -1.18
CA GLY A 131 14.99 6.62 -2.44
C GLY A 131 15.95 7.73 -2.87
N SER A 132 15.97 8.02 -4.17
CA SER A 132 16.81 9.06 -4.76
C SER A 132 15.96 10.18 -5.36
N GLN A 133 16.62 11.24 -5.83
CA GLN A 133 15.94 12.28 -6.59
C GLN A 133 15.36 11.78 -7.93
N ILE A 134 15.87 10.65 -8.45
CA ILE A 134 15.45 10.07 -9.74
C ILE A 134 14.32 9.05 -9.53
N ARG A 135 14.40 8.27 -8.45
CA ARG A 135 13.41 7.24 -8.09
C ARG A 135 13.01 7.43 -6.64
N ARG A 136 11.84 8.03 -6.43
CA ARG A 136 11.25 8.25 -5.11
C ARG A 136 10.05 7.33 -4.93
N VAL A 137 9.91 6.79 -3.73
CA VAL A 137 8.74 6.03 -3.29
C VAL A 137 8.16 6.77 -2.09
N LEU A 138 6.84 6.85 -2.01
CA LEU A 138 6.11 7.32 -0.84
C LEU A 138 5.37 6.13 -0.25
N GLY A 139 5.62 5.82 1.02
CA GLY A 139 4.97 4.69 1.67
C GLY A 139 5.56 4.36 3.03
N PRO A 140 5.13 3.25 3.64
CA PRO A 140 5.70 2.77 4.87
C PRO A 140 6.99 1.98 4.62
N LEU A 141 7.93 2.10 5.54
CA LEU A 141 8.97 1.10 5.74
C LEU A 141 8.45 0.05 6.71
N LEU A 142 8.29 -1.18 6.23
CA LEU A 142 7.91 -2.35 7.04
C LEU A 142 9.21 -3.09 7.45
N PRO A 143 9.80 -2.79 8.63
CA PRO A 143 11.08 -3.39 9.03
C PRO A 143 10.97 -4.91 9.26
N ASP A 144 9.77 -5.40 9.56
CA ASP A 144 9.44 -6.81 9.76
C ASP A 144 8.95 -7.49 8.47
N PHE A 145 9.07 -6.86 7.29
CA PHE A 145 8.53 -7.41 6.04
C PHE A 145 8.94 -8.86 5.76
N LEU A 146 10.21 -9.21 5.95
CA LEU A 146 10.66 -10.59 5.76
C LEU A 146 9.99 -11.58 6.73
N GLN A 147 9.69 -11.14 7.96
CA GLN A 147 8.97 -11.97 8.94
C GLN A 147 7.49 -12.12 8.55
N LEU A 148 6.88 -11.06 8.02
CA LEU A 148 5.51 -11.09 7.49
C LEU A 148 5.40 -12.05 6.31
N VAL A 149 6.35 -12.01 5.38
CA VAL A 149 6.41 -12.95 4.25
C VAL A 149 6.62 -14.38 4.73
N ALA A 150 7.52 -14.61 5.68
CA ALA A 150 7.73 -15.95 6.25
C ALA A 150 6.49 -16.48 7.00
N ALA A 151 5.73 -15.61 7.68
CA ALA A 151 4.47 -15.98 8.30
C ALA A 151 3.44 -16.38 7.24
N LEU A 152 3.32 -15.57 6.18
CA LEU A 152 2.43 -15.84 5.06
C LEU A 152 2.80 -17.14 4.34
N GLU A 153 4.09 -17.43 4.14
CA GLU A 153 4.58 -18.65 3.49
C GLU A 153 4.10 -19.92 4.19
N ARG A 154 4.16 -19.94 5.53
CA ARG A 154 3.78 -21.10 6.36
C ARG A 154 2.28 -21.40 6.36
N GLN A 155 1.46 -20.44 5.99
CA GLN A 155 0.00 -20.59 5.99
C GLN A 155 -0.49 -21.32 4.72
N PRO A 156 -1.48 -22.22 4.83
CA PRO A 156 -2.17 -22.71 3.65
C PRO A 156 -3.01 -21.59 3.01
N PHE A 157 -3.21 -21.66 1.70
CA PHE A 157 -4.15 -20.76 1.04
C PHE A 157 -5.58 -20.93 1.59
N GLY A 158 -6.34 -19.83 1.65
CA GLY A 158 -7.60 -19.71 2.40
C GLY A 158 -7.43 -19.24 3.85
N SER A 159 -6.19 -19.07 4.33
CA SER A 159 -5.93 -18.59 5.69
C SER A 159 -5.76 -17.08 5.77
N HIS A 160 -6.30 -16.49 6.83
CA HIS A 160 -6.21 -15.07 7.10
C HIS A 160 -5.84 -14.85 8.57
N GLU A 161 -4.64 -14.35 8.82
CA GLU A 161 -4.13 -14.14 10.18
C GLU A 161 -3.99 -12.64 10.49
N GLN A 162 -4.42 -12.27 11.69
CA GLN A 162 -4.23 -10.93 12.23
C GLN A 162 -3.17 -10.98 13.33
N LEU A 163 -2.04 -10.32 13.08
CA LEU A 163 -0.95 -10.20 14.02
C LEU A 163 -1.30 -9.23 15.14
N VAL A 164 -1.15 -9.68 16.38
CA VAL A 164 -1.23 -8.83 17.56
C VAL A 164 -0.07 -7.82 17.53
N ALA A 165 -0.33 -6.57 17.91
CA ALA A 165 0.70 -5.55 18.06
C ALA A 165 1.71 -6.01 19.14
N ARG A 166 3.00 -5.97 18.81
CA ARG A 166 4.09 -6.14 19.78
C ARG A 166 4.66 -4.78 20.14
#